data_AF-A0A2P6P1U2-F1
#
_entry.id   AF-A0A2P6P1U2-F1
#
_cell.length_a   1.000
_cell.length_b   1.000
_cell.length_c   1.000
_cell.angle_alpha   90.00
_cell.angle_beta   90.00
_cell.angle_gamma   90.00
#
_symmetry.space_group_name_H-M   'P 1'
#
loop_
_entity.id
_entity.type
_entity.pdbx_description
1 polymer ?
#
loop_
_entity_poly.entity_id
_entity_poly.type
_entity_poly.pdbx_seq_one_letter_code
_entity_poly.pdbx_strand_id
1 'polypeptide(L)' 'MAELPRPLVHDTLSISPMIASHVRAAMEGMIKKQFGEEILDELFDLYRQKCEQSVLNTLLGDTFLVVLRRKAD' A
#
# COMPACT_ATOMS: atom_id res chain seq x y z
N MET A 1 -6.98 36.74 -24.24
CA MET A 1 -6.04 35.59 -24.10
C MET A 1 -6.67 34.66 -23.08
N ALA A 2 -7.01 33.44 -23.50
CA ALA A 2 -7.55 32.45 -22.56
C ALA A 2 -6.37 31.88 -21.77
N GLU A 3 -6.42 32.02 -20.45
CA GLU A 3 -5.50 31.35 -19.53
C GLU A 3 -5.58 29.84 -19.78
N LEU A 4 -4.46 29.24 -20.16
CA LEU A 4 -4.34 27.81 -20.38
C LEU A 4 -4.56 27.11 -19.03
N PRO A 5 -5.34 26.00 -18.95
CA PRO A 5 -5.45 25.24 -17.72
C PRO A 5 -4.04 24.85 -17.29
N ARG A 6 -3.67 25.19 -16.05
CA ARG A 6 -2.39 24.75 -15.48
C ARG A 6 -2.27 23.25 -15.70
N PRO A 7 -1.09 22.72 -16.06
CA PRO A 7 -0.92 21.29 -16.09
C PRO A 7 -1.42 20.77 -14.76
N LEU A 8 -2.39 19.86 -14.80
CA LEU A 8 -2.65 18.97 -13.68
C LEU A 8 -1.32 18.23 -13.52
N VAL A 9 -0.41 18.82 -12.74
CA VAL A 9 0.61 18.07 -12.05
C VAL A 9 -0.25 17.09 -11.28
N HIS A 10 -0.37 15.87 -11.82
CA HIS A 10 -0.69 14.76 -10.97
C HIS A 10 0.35 14.90 -9.87
N ASP A 11 -0.06 15.40 -8.71
CA ASP A 11 0.63 15.17 -7.45
C ASP A 11 0.60 13.65 -7.35
N THR A 12 1.54 13.03 -8.06
CA THR A 12 1.63 11.61 -8.25
C THR A 12 2.27 11.21 -6.96
N LEU A 13 1.42 11.08 -5.94
CA LEU A 13 1.82 10.61 -4.63
C LEU A 13 2.64 9.38 -4.92
N SER A 14 3.95 9.46 -4.61
CA SER A 14 4.90 8.43 -4.99
C SER A 14 4.28 7.08 -4.62
N ILE A 15 4.23 6.16 -5.57
CA ILE A 15 3.52 4.89 -5.40
C ILE A 15 4.08 4.14 -4.16
N SER A 16 5.36 4.32 -3.87
CA SER A 16 6.08 3.71 -2.74
C SER A 16 5.52 4.10 -1.36
N PRO A 17 5.40 5.38 -0.95
CA PRO A 17 4.79 5.77 0.32
C PRO A 17 3.31 5.40 0.42
N MET A 18 2.57 5.39 -0.71
CA MET A 18 1.18 4.92 -0.72
C MET A 18 1.10 3.44 -0.32
N ILE A 19 1.93 2.58 -0.91
CA ILE A 19 1.99 1.15 -0.60
C ILE A 19 2.43 0.92 0.83
N ALA A 20 3.49 1.61 1.27
CA ALA A 20 3.99 1.50 2.64
C ALA A 20 2.89 1.78 3.66
N SER A 21 2.12 2.84 3.43
CA SER A 21 0.97 3.21 4.27
C SER A 21 -0.16 2.17 4.21
N HIS A 22 -0.47 1.64 3.03
CA HIS A 22 -1.49 0.61 2.85
C HIS A 22 -1.14 -0.69 3.61
N VAL A 23 0.10 -1.17 3.47
CA VAL A 23 0.59 -2.36 4.17
C VAL A 23 0.63 -2.14 5.67
N ARG A 24 1.04 -0.94 6.12
CA ARG A 24 0.99 -0.57 7.54
C ARG A 24 -0.41 -0.68 8.11
N ALA A 25 -1.39 -0.04 7.48
CA ALA A 25 -2.78 -0.10 7.92
C ALA A 25 -3.32 -1.54 8.00
N ALA A 26 -2.93 -2.42 7.08
CA ALA A 26 -3.38 -3.81 7.05
C ALA A 26 -2.69 -4.70 8.11
N MET A 27 -1.41 -4.48 8.40
CA MET A 27 -0.58 -5.41 9.17
C MET A 27 -0.22 -4.94 10.58
N GLU A 28 -0.32 -3.65 10.89
CA GLU A 28 0.17 -3.05 12.14
C GLU A 28 -0.36 -3.78 13.38
N GLY A 29 -1.66 -4.07 13.45
CA GLY A 29 -2.25 -4.75 14.60
C GLY A 29 -1.66 -6.15 14.85
N MET A 30 -1.37 -6.90 13.78
CA MET A 30 -0.77 -8.23 13.87
C MET A 30 0.70 -8.14 14.30
N ILE A 31 1.46 -7.21 13.72
CA ILE A 31 2.86 -6.99 14.05
C ILE A 31 3.01 -6.51 15.49
N LYS A 32 2.18 -5.54 15.91
CA LYS A 32 2.12 -5.02 17.29
C LYS A 32 1.88 -6.15 18.29
N LYS A 33 0.94 -7.05 18.01
CA LYS A 33 0.63 -8.18 18.88
C LYS A 33 1.82 -9.14 19.05
N GLN A 34 2.64 -9.31 18.03
CA GLN A 34 3.72 -10.30 18.04
C GLN A 34 5.06 -9.73 18.54
N PHE A 35 5.34 -8.47 18.24
CA PHE A 35 6.66 -7.86 18.47
C PHE A 35 6.64 -6.63 19.38
N GLY A 36 5.45 -6.14 19.76
CA GLY A 36 5.30 -4.91 20.52
C GLY A 36 5.18 -3.66 19.64
N GLU A 37 4.84 -2.54 20.27
CA GLU A 37 4.61 -1.24 19.61
C GLU A 37 5.91 -0.51 19.28
N GLU A 38 6.96 -0.75 20.06
CA GLU A 38 8.24 -0.05 20.02
C GLU A 38 8.93 -0.12 18.66
N ILE A 39 8.67 -1.18 17.88
CA ILE A 39 9.33 -1.42 16.60
C ILE A 39 8.57 -0.86 15.39
N LEU A 40 7.31 -0.43 15.56
CA LEU A 40 6.41 -0.21 14.42
C LEU A 40 6.90 0.92 13.52
N ASP A 41 7.33 2.03 14.11
CA ASP A 41 7.76 3.21 13.36
C ASP A 41 9.04 2.94 12.57
N GLU A 42 10.07 2.38 13.22
CA GLU A 42 11.31 1.99 12.56
C GLU A 42 11.06 0.96 11.45
N LEU A 43 10.25 -0.07 11.73
CA LEU A 43 9.95 -1.13 10.77
C LEU A 43 9.30 -0.58 9.50
N PHE A 44 8.29 0.27 9.63
CA PHE A 44 7.56 0.79 8.47
C PHE A 44 8.32 1.90 7.74
N ASP A 45 9.20 2.64 8.42
CA ASP A 45 10.14 3.55 7.76
C ASP A 45 11.15 2.78 6.90
N LEU A 46 11.72 1.70 7.42
CA LEU A 46 12.61 0.80 6.65
C LEU A 46 11.85 0.15 5.48
N TYR A 47 10.60 -0.26 5.69
CA TYR A 47 9.75 -0.79 4.63
C TYR A 47 9.52 0.25 3.53
N ARG A 48 9.19 1.51 3.88
CA ARG A 48 9.03 2.60 2.91
C ARG A 48 10.29 2.80 2.06
N GLN A 49 11.46 2.90 2.70
CA GLN A 49 12.73 3.03 1.98
C GLN A 49 12.97 1.86 1.02
N LYS A 50 12.63 0.64 1.43
CA LYS A 50 12.74 -0.53 0.57
C LYS A 50 11.77 -0.48 -0.62
N CYS A 51 10.56 0.06 -0.44
CA CYS A 51 9.59 0.29 -1.51
C CYS A 51 10.03 1.36 -2.52
N GLU A 52 10.89 2.30 -2.11
CA GLU A 52 11.46 3.32 -2.99
C GLU A 52 12.61 2.76 -3.82
N GLN A 53 13.40 1.86 -3.25
CA GLN A 53 14.55 1.22 -3.91
C GLN A 53 14.16 0.07 -4.84
N SER A 54 13.12 -0.69 -4.46
CA SER A 54 12.54 -1.76 -5.26
C SER A 54 11.37 -1.17 -6.03
N VAL A 55 11.45 -1.06 -7.36
CA VAL A 55 10.24 -0.92 -8.20
C VAL A 55 9.37 -2.12 -7.85
N LEU A 56 8.35 -1.90 -7.02
CA LEU A 56 7.51 -2.97 -6.50
C LEU A 56 6.67 -3.52 -7.66
N ASN A 57 7.24 -4.49 -8.37
CA ASN A 57 6.51 -5.44 -9.20
C ASN A 57 5.44 -6.20 -8.40
N THR A 58 5.41 -6.03 -7.08
CA THR A 58 4.44 -6.57 -6.12
C THR A 58 3.02 -6.01 -6.29
N LEU A 59 2.79 -4.95 -7.07
CA LEU A 59 1.49 -4.27 -7.09
C LEU A 59 0.36 -5.01 -7.80
N LEU A 60 0.67 -6.01 -8.63
CA LEU A 60 -0.33 -6.93 -9.15
C LEU A 60 -0.24 -8.22 -8.35
N GLY A 61 -0.59 -8.14 -7.06
CA GLY A 61 -1.06 -9.34 -6.39
C GLY A 61 -2.24 -9.87 -7.19
N ASP A 62 -2.14 -11.10 -7.68
CA ASP A 62 -3.21 -11.73 -8.46
C ASP A 62 -4.49 -11.74 -7.62
N THR A 63 -5.42 -10.84 -7.94
CA THR A 63 -6.69 -10.74 -7.23
C THR A 63 -7.62 -11.79 -7.79
N PHE A 64 -7.85 -12.85 -7.02
CA PHE A 64 -8.83 -13.86 -7.37
C PHE A 64 -10.23 -13.44 -6.90
N LEU A 65 -11.16 -13.33 -7.84
CA LEU A 65 -12.58 -13.18 -7.54
C LEU A 65 -13.26 -14.54 -7.61
N VAL A 66 -13.89 -14.96 -6.53
CA VAL A 66 -14.65 -16.22 -6.47
C VAL A 66 -16.12 -15.90 -6.20
N VAL A 67 -17.01 -16.37 -7.07
CA VAL A 67 -18.46 -16.25 -6.90
C VAL A 67 -19.03 -17.62 -6.53
N LEU A 68 -19.68 -17.69 -5.37
CA LEU A 68 -20.23 -18.92 -4.83
C LEU A 68 -21.76 -18.88 -4.81
N ARG A 69 -22.38 -20.04 -5.00
CA ARG A 69 -23.81 -20.25 -4.75
C ARG A 69 -23.99 -21.35 -3.71
N ARG A 70 -24.97 -21.20 -2.82
CA ARG A 70 -25.36 -22.26 -1.89
C ARG A 70 -25.81 -23.48 -2.69
N LYS A 71 -25.26 -24.65 -2.38
CA LYS A 71 -25.76 -25.93 -2.88
C LYS A 71 -26.99 -26.32 -2.06
N ALA A 72 -28.06 -26.77 -2.71
CA ALA A 72 -29.16 -27.43 -2.02
C ALA A 72 -28.75 -28.89 -1.75
N ASP A 73 -29.03 -29.38 -0.54
CA ASP A 73 -28.73 -30.75 -0.10
C ASP A 73 -29.44 -31.79 -0.98
#